data_AF-A0A1H3XXR1-F1
#
_entry.id   AF-A0A1H3XXR1-F1
#
_cell.length_a   1.000
_cell.length_b   1.000
_cell.length_c   1.000
_cell.angle_alpha   90.00
_cell.angle_beta   90.00
_cell.angle_gamma   90.00
#
_symmetry.space_group_name_H-M   'P 1'
#
loop_
_entity.id
_entity.type
_entity.pdbx_description
1 polymer ?
#
loop_
_entity_poly.entity_id
_entity_poly.type
_entity_poly.pdbx_seq_one_letter_code
_entity_poly.pdbx_strand_id
1 'polypeptide(L)'
;MISKYSFLEEEIPYEKLEKLGISRDAFLSMPKNLVDPIINGRVSPIIEARIKAKNGKTIAIPMKIQLSRDDDGSVKLLTYQRTKEIQNDYCLTPRELNRVKNGEVIRKELEENGIRKMKFIQLDKETNALIPRSVAHVRIAEKLKDMEKINHIELGANQKQQAQEGKPIELNVGDQKVVVGVDLREQQGFKVVNGDMDEWNRQMKIKYDLEHDDFMGYVQTDENRWEYQKCVNEQSKKDNVKNTVKKEEKNSSKLKL
;
A
#
# COMPACT_ATOMS: atom_id res chain seq x y z
N MET A 1 -1.58 -22.61 15.71
CA MET A 1 -1.04 -21.45 16.44
C MET A 1 -1.78 -20.23 15.90
N ILE A 2 -2.77 -19.71 16.64
CA ILE A 2 -3.50 -18.51 16.20
C ILE A 2 -2.48 -17.37 16.22
N SER A 3 -2.27 -16.75 15.06
CA SER A 3 -1.39 -15.60 14.92
C SER A 3 -1.77 -14.57 15.98
N LYS A 4 -0.81 -14.04 16.75
CA LYS A 4 -1.01 -12.99 17.78
C LYS A 4 -1.67 -11.70 17.23
N TYR A 5 -1.89 -11.67 15.93
CA TYR A 5 -2.29 -10.56 15.11
C TYR A 5 -3.69 -10.77 14.48
N SER A 6 -4.27 -11.97 14.52
CA SER A 6 -5.63 -12.17 13.96
C SER A 6 -6.73 -11.61 14.87
N PHE A 7 -7.78 -11.06 14.27
CA PHE A 7 -9.09 -10.82 14.87
C PHE A 7 -9.90 -12.12 14.83
N LEU A 8 -10.54 -12.45 15.95
CA LEU A 8 -11.50 -13.55 16.01
C LEU A 8 -12.80 -13.14 15.32
N GLU A 9 -13.58 -14.13 14.87
CA GLU A 9 -14.84 -13.89 14.19
C GLU A 9 -15.81 -13.07 15.05
N GLU A 10 -15.81 -13.28 16.37
CA GLU A 10 -16.69 -12.57 17.30
C GLU A 10 -16.24 -11.11 17.52
N GLU A 11 -14.98 -10.78 17.24
CA GLU A 11 -14.44 -9.42 17.34
C GLU A 11 -14.77 -8.57 16.11
N ILE A 12 -15.26 -9.17 15.02
CA ILE A 12 -15.53 -8.46 13.77
C ILE A 12 -16.76 -7.57 13.93
N PRO A 13 -16.67 -6.26 13.65
CA PRO A 13 -17.78 -5.33 13.82
C PRO A 13 -18.76 -5.44 12.64
N TYR A 14 -19.54 -6.52 12.56
CA TYR A 14 -20.49 -6.78 11.48
C TYR A 14 -21.51 -5.65 11.29
N GLU A 15 -21.98 -5.04 12.37
CA GLU A 15 -22.88 -3.89 12.29
C GLU A 15 -22.29 -2.69 11.52
N LYS A 16 -20.95 -2.53 11.55
CA LYS A 16 -20.26 -1.48 10.77
C LYS A 16 -20.07 -1.91 9.31
N LEU A 17 -19.80 -3.20 9.07
CA LEU A 17 -19.71 -3.77 7.71
C LEU A 17 -21.05 -3.71 6.98
N GLU A 18 -22.17 -3.94 7.68
CA GLU A 18 -23.51 -3.84 7.09
C GLU A 18 -23.83 -2.44 6.57
N LYS A 19 -23.30 -1.39 7.22
CA LYS A 19 -23.42 0.00 6.72
C LYS A 19 -22.71 0.20 5.38
N LEU A 20 -21.72 -0.64 5.08
CA LEU A 20 -21.02 -0.70 3.79
C LEU A 20 -21.70 -1.64 2.79
N GLY A 21 -22.85 -2.24 3.16
CA GLY A 21 -23.57 -3.21 2.33
C GLY A 21 -22.98 -4.62 2.38
N ILE A 22 -22.14 -4.92 3.37
CA ILE A 22 -21.50 -6.22 3.55
C ILE A 22 -22.13 -6.92 4.76
N SER A 23 -23.02 -7.88 4.50
CA SER A 23 -23.59 -8.72 5.57
C SER A 23 -22.53 -9.68 6.13
N ARG A 24 -22.80 -10.25 7.31
CA ARG A 24 -21.96 -11.30 7.90
C ARG A 24 -21.74 -12.47 6.93
N ASP A 25 -22.80 -13.00 6.34
CA ASP A 25 -22.69 -14.12 5.40
C ASP A 25 -21.91 -13.75 4.14
N ALA A 26 -22.10 -12.52 3.64
CA ALA A 26 -21.33 -12.01 2.51
C ALA A 26 -19.84 -11.90 2.84
N PHE A 27 -19.50 -11.41 4.03
CA PHE A 27 -18.11 -11.32 4.49
C PHE A 27 -17.46 -12.70 4.64
N LEU A 28 -18.14 -13.65 5.27
CA LEU A 28 -17.62 -15.01 5.50
C LEU A 28 -17.50 -15.83 4.20
N SER A 29 -18.27 -15.50 3.17
CA SER A 29 -18.21 -16.15 1.85
C SER A 29 -17.25 -15.48 0.88
N MET A 30 -16.61 -14.37 1.25
CA MET A 30 -15.61 -13.71 0.41
C MET A 30 -14.39 -14.61 0.16
N PRO A 31 -13.71 -14.45 -0.99
CA PRO A 31 -12.45 -15.11 -1.25
C PRO A 31 -11.40 -14.87 -0.15
N LYS A 32 -10.60 -15.88 0.18
CA LYS A 32 -9.60 -15.81 1.26
C LYS A 32 -8.58 -14.68 1.07
N ASN A 33 -8.19 -14.40 -0.17
CA ASN A 33 -7.29 -13.28 -0.48
C ASN A 33 -7.87 -11.90 -0.10
N LEU A 34 -9.19 -11.79 0.06
CA LEU A 34 -9.86 -10.57 0.52
C LEU A 34 -10.09 -10.57 2.04
N VAL A 35 -10.51 -11.71 2.60
CA VAL A 35 -10.80 -11.85 4.04
C VAL A 35 -9.52 -11.88 4.88
N ASP A 36 -8.51 -12.64 4.44
CA ASP A 36 -7.28 -12.88 5.21
C ASP A 36 -6.53 -11.57 5.55
N PRO A 37 -6.38 -10.58 4.65
CA PRO A 37 -5.83 -9.28 5.03
C PRO A 37 -6.62 -8.60 6.15
N ILE A 38 -7.95 -8.58 6.06
CA ILE A 38 -8.83 -7.87 6.99
C ILE A 38 -8.78 -8.48 8.39
N ILE A 39 -8.93 -9.81 8.48
CA ILE A 39 -8.88 -10.53 9.77
C ILE A 39 -7.50 -10.49 10.39
N ASN A 40 -6.44 -10.27 9.59
CA ASN A 40 -5.08 -10.05 10.10
C ASN A 40 -4.76 -8.56 10.24
N GLY A 41 -5.76 -7.69 10.38
CA GLY A 41 -5.58 -6.24 10.63
C GLY A 41 -4.78 -5.48 9.57
N ARG A 42 -4.58 -6.08 8.39
CA ARG A 42 -3.97 -5.45 7.23
C ARG A 42 -5.03 -4.65 6.48
N VAL A 43 -4.56 -3.70 5.69
CA VAL A 43 -5.44 -3.00 4.76
C VAL A 43 -5.90 -3.98 3.67
N SER A 44 -7.20 -4.02 3.40
CA SER A 44 -7.78 -4.90 2.39
C SER A 44 -7.37 -4.49 0.96
N PRO A 45 -7.48 -5.39 -0.02
CA PRO A 45 -7.66 -5.01 -1.42
C PRO A 45 -8.88 -4.08 -1.60
N ILE A 46 -8.98 -3.42 -2.76
CA ILE A 46 -10.16 -2.62 -3.09
C ILE A 46 -11.40 -3.51 -3.13
N ILE A 47 -12.45 -3.07 -2.45
CA ILE A 47 -13.79 -3.65 -2.47
C ILE A 47 -14.83 -2.61 -2.90
N GLU A 48 -15.92 -3.08 -3.51
CA GLU A 48 -17.07 -2.23 -3.82
C GLU A 48 -18.06 -2.25 -2.66
N ALA A 49 -18.11 -1.17 -1.88
CA ALA A 49 -19.13 -0.99 -0.86
C ALA A 49 -20.45 -0.52 -1.50
N ARG A 50 -21.57 -1.10 -1.09
CA ARG A 50 -22.91 -0.78 -1.60
C ARG A 50 -23.75 -0.11 -0.52
N ILE A 51 -23.72 1.22 -0.51
CA ILE A 51 -24.32 2.03 0.54
C ILE A 51 -25.69 2.53 0.09
N LYS A 52 -26.72 2.33 0.91
CA LYS A 52 -28.06 2.91 0.68
C LYS A 52 -28.03 4.40 1.06
N ALA A 53 -28.18 5.27 0.08
CA ALA A 53 -28.32 6.69 0.29
C ALA A 53 -29.71 7.04 0.85
N LYS A 54 -29.83 8.23 1.47
CA LYS A 54 -31.09 8.71 2.08
C LYS A 54 -32.27 8.80 1.11
N ASN A 55 -31.98 8.89 -0.19
CA ASN A 55 -32.98 8.93 -1.27
C ASN A 55 -33.41 7.52 -1.74
N GLY A 56 -33.03 6.46 -1.04
CA GLY A 56 -33.35 5.07 -1.39
C GLY A 56 -32.48 4.46 -2.48
N LYS A 57 -31.59 5.23 -3.13
CA LYS A 57 -30.67 4.71 -4.15
C LYS A 57 -29.48 4.02 -3.50
N THR A 58 -29.03 2.92 -4.09
CA THR A 58 -27.79 2.25 -3.69
C THR A 58 -26.63 2.81 -4.50
N ILE A 59 -25.57 3.25 -3.81
CA ILE A 59 -24.36 3.79 -4.43
C ILE A 59 -23.23 2.78 -4.23
N ALA A 60 -22.55 2.43 -5.32
CA ALA A 60 -21.33 1.62 -5.31
C ALA A 60 -20.12 2.55 -5.13
N ILE A 61 -19.32 2.31 -4.09
CA ILE A 61 -18.13 3.12 -3.77
C ILE A 61 -16.92 2.17 -3.61
N PRO A 62 -15.88 2.30 -4.45
CA PRO A 62 -14.65 1.55 -4.28
C PRO A 62 -13.87 2.08 -3.07
N MET A 63 -13.49 1.19 -2.16
CA MET A 63 -12.73 1.52 -0.96
C MET A 63 -11.90 0.35 -0.46
N LYS A 64 -10.91 0.63 0.38
CA LYS A 64 -10.26 -0.38 1.22
C LYS A 64 -10.76 -0.28 2.65
N ILE A 65 -10.69 -1.38 3.39
CA ILE A 65 -11.04 -1.43 4.81
C ILE A 65 -9.94 -2.05 5.64
N GLN A 66 -9.88 -1.69 6.92
CA GLN A 66 -8.92 -2.25 7.86
C GLN A 66 -9.54 -2.36 9.24
N LEU A 67 -9.28 -3.48 9.93
CA LEU A 67 -9.57 -3.63 11.34
C LEU A 67 -8.38 -3.15 12.19
N SER A 68 -8.65 -2.31 13.18
CA SER A 68 -7.67 -1.83 14.14
C SER A 68 -8.22 -1.91 15.56
N ARG A 69 -7.36 -2.14 16.54
CA ARG A 69 -7.70 -2.02 17.97
C ARG A 69 -7.34 -0.61 18.44
N ASP A 70 -8.19 -0.03 19.29
CA ASP A 70 -7.90 1.23 19.96
C ASP A 70 -7.20 1.00 21.32
N ASP A 71 -6.80 2.09 21.99
CA ASP A 71 -6.12 2.05 23.29
C ASP A 71 -6.96 1.32 24.37
N ASP A 72 -8.29 1.34 24.27
CA ASP A 72 -9.23 0.65 25.16
C ASP A 72 -9.51 -0.82 24.77
N GLY A 73 -8.87 -1.32 23.71
CA GLY A 73 -9.08 -2.66 23.18
C GLY A 73 -10.27 -2.80 22.24
N SER A 74 -11.08 -1.76 22.04
CA SER A 74 -12.23 -1.80 21.13
C SER A 74 -11.81 -1.93 19.66
N VAL A 75 -12.60 -2.67 18.87
CA VAL A 75 -12.33 -2.87 17.45
C VAL A 75 -12.98 -1.77 16.60
N LYS A 76 -12.14 -1.10 15.82
CA LYS A 76 -12.49 -0.06 14.85
C LYS A 76 -12.39 -0.60 13.43
N LEU A 77 -13.38 -0.25 12.62
CA LEU A 77 -13.36 -0.45 11.17
C LEU A 77 -12.95 0.88 10.53
N LEU A 78 -11.76 0.91 9.94
CA LEU A 78 -11.25 2.04 9.16
C LEU A 78 -11.64 1.83 7.70
N THR A 79 -11.97 2.92 7.00
CA THR A 79 -12.37 2.91 5.59
C THR A 79 -11.56 3.93 4.82
N TYR A 80 -11.02 3.52 3.67
CA TYR A 80 -10.19 4.35 2.80
C TYR A 80 -10.87 4.42 1.43
N GLN A 81 -11.61 5.50 1.18
CA GLN A 81 -12.33 5.68 -0.07
C GLN A 81 -11.36 6.07 -1.18
N ARG A 82 -11.58 5.54 -2.39
CA ARG A 82 -10.77 5.92 -3.55
C ARG A 82 -11.13 7.33 -4.00
N THR A 83 -10.18 8.26 -3.90
CA THR A 83 -10.31 9.64 -4.37
C THR A 83 -9.41 9.92 -5.56
N LYS A 84 -9.76 10.95 -6.35
CA LYS A 84 -8.91 11.40 -7.48
C LYS A 84 -7.63 12.09 -7.02
N GLU A 85 -7.71 12.77 -5.88
CA GLU A 85 -6.63 13.57 -5.30
C GLU A 85 -6.48 13.24 -3.81
N ILE A 86 -5.28 13.45 -3.29
CA ILE A 86 -4.96 13.24 -1.89
C ILE A 86 -5.67 14.29 -1.05
N GLN A 87 -6.51 13.85 -0.10
CA GLN A 87 -7.11 14.72 0.91
C GLN A 87 -6.12 14.94 2.04
N ASN A 88 -5.71 16.20 2.24
CA ASN A 88 -4.69 16.56 3.24
C ASN A 88 -5.30 16.82 4.62
N ASP A 89 -6.05 15.85 5.13
CA ASP A 89 -6.77 15.96 6.42
C ASP A 89 -5.82 16.05 7.62
N TYR A 90 -4.53 15.72 7.43
CA TYR A 90 -3.48 15.75 8.45
C TYR A 90 -2.55 16.95 8.34
N CYS A 91 -2.92 17.98 7.58
CA CYS A 91 -2.17 19.23 7.45
C CYS A 91 -0.68 19.03 7.12
N LEU A 92 -0.37 18.08 6.23
CA LEU A 92 0.98 17.85 5.73
C LEU A 92 1.46 19.08 4.96
N THR A 93 2.71 19.48 5.18
CA THR A 93 3.37 20.53 4.40
C THR A 93 3.56 20.06 2.94
N PRO A 94 3.76 20.97 1.97
CA PRO A 94 4.04 20.58 0.58
C PRO A 94 5.24 19.61 0.46
N ARG A 95 6.27 19.80 1.29
CA ARG A 95 7.43 18.90 1.34
C ARG A 95 7.05 17.51 1.85
N GLU A 96 6.26 17.42 2.91
CA GLU A 96 5.77 16.14 3.45
C GLU A 96 4.84 15.43 2.47
N LEU A 97 3.95 16.18 1.80
CA LEU A 97 3.08 15.65 0.74
C LEU A 97 3.87 15.02 -0.40
N ASN A 98 4.93 15.69 -0.86
CA ASN A 98 5.79 15.12 -1.91
C ASN A 98 6.50 13.85 -1.46
N ARG A 99 6.92 13.78 -0.20
CA ARG A 99 7.57 12.58 0.37
C ARG A 99 6.60 11.40 0.47
N VAL A 100 5.37 11.61 0.97
CA VAL A 100 4.37 10.51 1.01
C VAL A 100 3.96 10.07 -0.39
N LYS A 101 3.89 10.99 -1.38
CA LYS A 101 3.68 10.65 -2.80
C LYS A 101 4.78 9.74 -3.35
N ASN A 102 6.02 9.96 -2.91
CA ASN A 102 7.17 9.12 -3.26
C ASN A 102 7.19 7.77 -2.51
N GLY A 103 6.23 7.52 -1.63
CA GLY A 103 6.12 6.27 -0.87
C GLY A 103 6.80 6.30 0.50
N GLU A 104 7.29 7.45 0.96
CA GLU A 104 7.85 7.58 2.30
C GLU A 104 6.77 7.60 3.37
N VAL A 105 7.14 7.15 4.57
CA VAL A 105 6.35 7.35 5.79
C VAL A 105 6.82 8.64 6.47
N ILE A 106 5.87 9.45 6.92
CA ILE A 106 6.13 10.69 7.64
C ILE A 106 5.71 10.55 9.09
N ARG A 107 6.61 10.88 10.01
CA ARG A 107 6.27 11.09 11.42
C ARG A 107 5.85 12.53 11.64
N LYS A 108 4.63 12.74 12.16
CA LYS A 108 4.06 14.06 12.41
C LYS A 108 3.32 14.10 13.74
N GLU A 109 3.42 15.24 14.42
CA GLU A 109 2.62 15.55 15.59
C GLU A 109 1.25 16.07 15.14
N LEU A 110 0.18 15.42 15.61
CA LEU A 110 -1.19 15.81 15.35
C LEU A 110 -1.91 16.10 16.67
N GLU A 111 -2.72 17.15 16.69
CA GLU A 111 -3.56 17.48 17.84
C GLU A 111 -4.94 16.85 17.64
N GLU A 112 -5.32 15.95 18.54
CA GLU A 112 -6.61 15.29 18.55
C GLU A 112 -7.28 15.50 19.91
N ASN A 113 -8.42 16.19 19.92
CA ASN A 113 -9.17 16.52 21.14
C ASN A 113 -8.32 17.25 22.20
N GLY A 114 -7.43 18.16 21.77
CA GLY A 114 -6.52 18.91 22.65
C GLY A 114 -5.30 18.11 23.14
N ILE A 115 -5.16 16.84 22.75
CA ILE A 115 -4.01 15.99 23.07
C ILE A 115 -3.11 15.89 21.85
N ARG A 116 -1.84 16.26 22.01
CA ARG A 116 -0.84 16.09 20.96
C ARG A 116 -0.34 14.65 20.95
N LYS A 117 -0.53 13.96 19.83
CA LYS A 117 -0.06 12.59 19.62
C LYS A 117 0.84 12.52 18.39
N MET A 118 1.94 11.80 18.52
CA MET A 118 2.82 11.49 17.39
C MET A 118 2.21 10.37 16.55
N LYS A 119 2.04 10.60 15.25
CA LYS A 119 1.56 9.62 14.28
C LYS A 119 2.53 9.43 13.12
N PHE A 120 2.60 8.21 12.63
CA PHE A 120 3.10 7.92 11.30
C PHE A 120 1.97 8.09 10.28
N ILE A 121 2.29 8.63 9.12
CA ILE A 121 1.37 8.84 8.02
C ILE A 121 2.00 8.27 6.75
N GLN A 122 1.27 7.41 6.05
CA GLN A 122 1.68 6.79 4.80
C GLN A 122 0.57 6.97 3.76
N LEU A 123 0.93 7.24 2.51
CA LEU A 123 -0.04 7.28 1.41
C LEU A 123 -0.32 5.86 0.90
N ASP A 124 -1.60 5.51 0.78
CA ASP A 124 -2.02 4.38 -0.04
C ASP A 124 -2.28 4.86 -1.47
N LYS A 125 -1.46 4.41 -2.42
CA LYS A 125 -1.50 4.88 -3.82
C LYS A 125 -2.76 4.44 -4.58
N GLU A 126 -3.40 3.36 -4.13
CA GLU A 126 -4.64 2.85 -4.74
C GLU A 126 -5.85 3.74 -4.47
N THR A 127 -5.96 4.20 -3.23
CA THR A 127 -7.09 5.02 -2.79
C THR A 127 -6.78 6.51 -2.78
N ASN A 128 -5.50 6.89 -2.87
CA ASN A 128 -4.99 8.23 -2.54
C ASN A 128 -5.28 8.67 -1.10
N ALA A 129 -5.63 7.73 -0.22
CA ALA A 129 -5.89 8.01 1.19
C ALA A 129 -4.60 8.04 2.00
N LEU A 130 -4.53 8.95 2.96
CA LEU A 130 -3.47 8.97 3.96
C LEU A 130 -3.87 8.03 5.11
N ILE A 131 -3.03 7.04 5.39
CA ILE A 131 -3.20 6.09 6.50
C ILE A 131 -2.45 6.63 7.70
N PRO A 132 -3.13 7.09 8.77
CA PRO A 132 -2.48 7.45 10.02
C PRO A 132 -2.33 6.24 10.94
N ARG A 133 -1.25 6.19 11.72
CA ARG A 133 -1.15 5.28 12.87
C ARG A 133 -0.35 5.93 14.00
N SER A 134 -0.77 5.69 15.25
CA SER A 134 -0.02 6.14 16.41
C SER A 134 1.39 5.55 16.41
N VAL A 135 2.41 6.36 16.65
CA VAL A 135 3.79 5.87 16.79
C VAL A 135 3.90 4.86 17.93
N ALA A 136 3.10 5.02 19.00
CA ALA A 136 3.06 4.09 20.13
C ALA A 136 2.54 2.69 19.75
N HIS A 137 1.74 2.57 18.68
CA HIS A 137 1.23 1.28 18.20
C HIS A 137 2.18 0.60 17.21
N VAL A 138 3.15 1.34 16.66
CA VAL A 138 4.16 0.79 15.74
C VAL A 138 5.34 0.29 16.56
N ARG A 139 5.39 -1.03 16.80
CA ARG A 139 6.38 -1.68 17.67
C ARG A 139 7.74 -1.92 17.02
N ILE A 140 8.18 -1.01 16.15
CA ILE A 140 9.46 -1.12 15.44
C ILE A 140 10.64 -1.09 16.42
N ALA A 141 10.57 -0.26 17.47
CA ALA A 141 11.62 -0.16 18.48
C ALA A 141 11.79 -1.45 19.29
N GLU A 142 10.69 -2.15 19.60
CA GLU A 142 10.74 -3.47 20.23
C GLU A 142 11.42 -4.47 19.31
N LYS A 143 11.01 -4.51 18.03
CA LYS A 143 11.60 -5.42 17.04
C LYS A 143 13.10 -5.22 16.88
N LEU A 144 13.55 -3.96 16.84
CA LEU A 144 14.97 -3.62 16.73
C LEU A 144 15.76 -4.06 17.97
N LYS A 145 15.23 -3.86 19.18
CA LYS A 145 15.85 -4.37 20.41
C LYS A 145 15.96 -5.89 20.42
N ASP A 146 14.93 -6.59 19.93
CA ASP A 146 14.96 -8.05 19.83
C ASP A 146 16.04 -8.51 18.83
N MET A 147 16.18 -7.80 17.70
CA MET A 147 17.23 -8.07 16.72
C MET A 147 18.64 -7.80 17.28
N GLU A 148 18.85 -6.72 18.04
CA GLU A 148 20.14 -6.45 18.71
C GLU A 148 20.52 -7.60 19.65
N LYS A 149 19.56 -8.09 20.45
CA LYS A 149 19.79 -9.16 21.43
C LYS A 149 20.05 -10.53 20.80
N ILE A 150 19.24 -10.90 19.80
CA ILE A 150 19.28 -12.24 19.20
C ILE A 150 20.50 -12.39 18.28
N ASN A 151 20.89 -11.31 17.59
CA ASN A 151 21.87 -11.38 16.51
C ASN A 151 23.22 -10.74 16.86
N HIS A 152 23.40 -10.26 18.11
CA HIS A 152 24.63 -9.59 18.57
C HIS A 152 25.05 -8.40 17.69
N ILE A 153 24.08 -7.61 17.23
CA ILE A 153 24.32 -6.42 16.38
C ILE A 153 24.20 -5.17 17.25
N GLU A 154 25.09 -4.20 17.05
CA GLU A 154 24.95 -2.85 17.60
C GLU A 154 24.36 -1.90 16.55
N LEU A 155 23.13 -1.44 16.76
CA LEU A 155 22.53 -0.40 15.92
C LEU A 155 23.22 0.95 16.21
N GLY A 156 23.75 1.59 15.17
CA GLY A 156 24.31 2.94 15.28
C GLY A 156 23.23 3.99 15.63
N ALA A 157 23.65 5.09 16.24
CA ALA A 157 22.73 6.18 16.63
C ALA A 157 21.90 6.71 15.44
N ASN A 158 22.49 6.80 14.26
CA ASN A 158 21.81 7.23 13.03
C ASN A 158 20.71 6.24 12.60
N GLN A 159 20.97 4.92 12.66
CA GLN A 159 19.96 3.90 12.33
C GLN A 159 18.78 3.95 13.31
N LYS A 160 19.06 4.13 14.61
CA LYS A 160 18.00 4.29 15.63
C LYS A 160 17.14 5.52 15.35
N GLN A 161 17.76 6.64 14.99
CA GLN A 161 17.03 7.85 14.63
C GLN A 161 16.18 7.66 13.36
N GLN A 162 16.74 7.05 12.30
CA GLN A 162 16.01 6.79 11.06
C GLN A 162 14.79 5.89 11.29
N ALA A 163 14.93 4.83 12.09
CA ALA A 163 13.81 3.99 12.48
C ALA A 163 12.73 4.75 13.26
N GLN A 164 13.14 5.65 14.17
CA GLN A 164 12.21 6.51 14.89
C GLN A 164 11.51 7.55 14.00
N GLU A 165 12.13 7.95 12.90
CA GLU A 165 11.53 8.80 11.86
C GLU A 165 10.62 8.00 10.90
N GLY A 166 10.61 6.67 11.01
CA GLY A 166 9.84 5.76 10.18
C GLY A 166 10.51 5.41 8.86
N LYS A 167 11.78 5.77 8.68
CA LYS A 167 12.57 5.42 7.49
C LYS A 167 13.01 3.96 7.54
N PRO A 168 13.10 3.28 6.38
CA PRO A 168 13.69 1.95 6.31
C PRO A 168 15.17 2.01 6.67
N ILE A 169 15.63 1.00 7.42
CA ILE A 169 17.02 0.84 7.84
C ILE A 169 17.55 -0.52 7.40
N GLU A 170 18.74 -0.53 6.80
CA GLU A 170 19.48 -1.76 6.47
C GLU A 170 20.32 -2.19 7.67
N LEU A 171 20.25 -3.48 7.99
CA LEU A 171 20.91 -4.14 9.10
C LEU A 171 21.68 -5.35 8.59
N ASN A 172 22.89 -5.54 9.13
CA ASN A 172 23.70 -6.74 8.86
C ASN A 172 23.50 -7.72 10.02
N VAL A 173 22.75 -8.78 9.76
CA VAL A 173 22.39 -9.83 10.70
C VAL A 173 23.24 -11.06 10.40
N GLY A 174 24.40 -11.19 11.07
CA GLY A 174 25.41 -12.18 10.69
C GLY A 174 25.91 -11.93 9.27
N ASP A 175 25.75 -12.93 8.39
CA ASP A 175 26.12 -12.84 6.96
C ASP A 175 24.98 -12.34 6.06
N GLN A 176 23.79 -12.04 6.63
CA GLN A 176 22.61 -11.64 5.87
C GLN A 176 22.28 -10.16 6.06
N LYS A 177 21.88 -9.50 4.96
CA LYS A 177 21.29 -8.16 5.01
C LYS A 177 19.80 -8.25 5.26
N VAL A 178 19.29 -7.37 6.11
CA VAL A 178 17.86 -7.27 6.42
C VAL A 178 17.47 -5.79 6.46
N VAL A 179 16.39 -5.43 5.77
CA VAL A 179 15.81 -4.10 5.85
C VAL A 179 14.57 -4.12 6.73
N VAL A 180 14.49 -3.19 7.68
CA VAL A 180 13.33 -2.97 8.54
C VAL A 180 12.80 -1.57 8.30
N GLY A 181 11.51 -1.43 7.97
CA GLY A 181 10.88 -0.14 7.71
C GLY A 181 9.43 -0.09 8.15
N VAL A 182 8.92 1.13 8.40
CA VAL A 182 7.53 1.35 8.77
C VAL A 182 6.63 1.13 7.54
N ASP A 183 5.59 0.33 7.70
CA ASP A 183 4.56 0.09 6.69
C ASP A 183 3.22 -0.06 7.41
N LEU A 184 2.39 0.96 7.31
CA LEU A 184 1.11 1.09 8.02
C LEU A 184 0.01 0.20 7.43
N ARG A 185 0.25 -0.36 6.24
CA ARG A 185 -0.64 -1.35 5.61
C ARG A 185 -0.55 -2.70 6.32
N GLU A 186 0.59 -2.98 6.95
CA GLU A 186 0.78 -4.16 7.80
C GLU A 186 0.21 -3.89 9.19
N GLN A 187 -0.37 -4.88 9.86
CA GLN A 187 -1.01 -4.65 11.16
C GLN A 187 -0.04 -4.16 12.25
N GLN A 188 1.15 -4.74 12.31
CA GLN A 188 2.20 -4.34 13.25
C GLN A 188 2.78 -2.95 12.94
N GLY A 189 2.48 -2.39 11.76
CA GLY A 189 2.94 -1.07 11.32
C GLY A 189 4.37 -1.04 10.79
N PHE A 190 5.02 -2.19 10.62
CA PHE A 190 6.35 -2.28 10.02
C PHE A 190 6.49 -3.58 9.23
N LYS A 191 7.42 -3.58 8.27
CA LYS A 191 7.79 -4.76 7.48
C LYS A 191 9.28 -5.04 7.66
N VAL A 192 9.62 -6.33 7.65
CA VAL A 192 10.99 -6.83 7.64
C VAL A 192 11.18 -7.54 6.31
N VAL A 193 12.24 -7.20 5.59
CA VAL A 193 12.61 -7.81 4.30
C VAL A 193 14.02 -8.36 4.43
N ASN A 194 14.21 -9.63 4.09
CA ASN A 194 15.54 -10.20 3.98
C ASN A 194 16.12 -9.76 2.63
N GLY A 195 17.21 -9.01 2.64
CA GLY A 195 17.79 -8.35 1.48
C GLY A 195 18.34 -6.96 1.82
N ASP A 196 18.82 -6.27 0.80
CA ASP A 196 19.27 -4.89 0.87
C ASP A 196 18.13 -3.89 0.58
N MET A 197 18.47 -2.60 0.57
CA MET A 197 17.52 -1.54 0.22
C MET A 197 16.93 -1.65 -1.19
N ASP A 198 17.64 -2.28 -2.14
CA ASP A 198 17.14 -2.47 -3.49
C ASP A 198 16.05 -3.56 -3.52
N GLU A 199 16.24 -4.65 -2.78
CA GLU A 199 15.22 -5.69 -2.60
C GLU A 199 13.99 -5.14 -1.85
N TRP A 200 14.19 -4.27 -0.85
CA TRP A 200 13.09 -3.54 -0.22
C TRP A 200 12.27 -2.75 -1.24
N ASN A 201 12.93 -1.95 -2.08
CA ASN A 201 12.28 -1.16 -3.11
C ASN A 201 11.60 -2.04 -4.16
N ARG A 202 12.22 -3.16 -4.56
CA ARG A 202 11.66 -4.14 -5.48
C ARG A 202 10.39 -4.75 -4.92
N GLN A 203 10.38 -5.21 -3.68
CA GLN A 203 9.17 -5.78 -3.06
C GLN A 203 8.04 -4.77 -2.90
N MET A 204 8.36 -3.50 -2.64
CA MET A 204 7.35 -2.43 -2.64
C MET A 204 6.70 -2.25 -4.02
N LYS A 205 7.47 -2.39 -5.10
CA LYS A 205 6.97 -2.34 -6.49
C LYS A 205 6.20 -3.60 -6.88
N ILE A 206 6.71 -4.79 -6.59
CA ILE A 206 6.00 -6.06 -6.87
C ILE A 206 4.64 -6.09 -6.17
N LYS A 207 4.58 -5.67 -4.90
CA LYS A 207 3.31 -5.59 -4.17
C LYS A 207 2.34 -4.64 -4.87
N TYR A 208 2.84 -3.50 -5.34
CA TYR A 208 2.04 -2.58 -6.15
C TYR A 208 1.54 -3.26 -7.43
N ASP A 209 2.39 -3.97 -8.18
CA ASP A 209 2.00 -4.62 -9.44
C ASP A 209 0.95 -5.73 -9.21
N LEU A 210 1.13 -6.61 -8.21
CA LEU A 210 0.18 -7.68 -7.86
C LEU A 210 -1.18 -7.15 -7.39
N GLU A 211 -1.20 -5.98 -6.76
CA GLU A 211 -2.44 -5.32 -6.32
C GLU A 211 -3.14 -4.59 -7.50
N HIS A 212 -2.49 -4.48 -8.66
CA HIS A 212 -2.98 -3.78 -9.86
C HIS A 212 -2.88 -4.64 -11.13
N ASP A 213 -3.52 -5.81 -11.16
CA ASP A 213 -3.63 -6.66 -12.37
C ASP A 213 -4.29 -5.93 -13.56
N ASP A 214 -5.08 -4.87 -13.32
CA ASP A 214 -5.65 -3.99 -14.35
C ASP A 214 -4.59 -3.15 -15.10
N PHE A 215 -3.35 -3.12 -14.58
CA PHE A 215 -2.21 -2.35 -15.10
C PHE A 215 -1.11 -3.28 -15.64
N MET A 216 -1.50 -4.37 -16.32
CA MET A 216 -0.56 -5.24 -17.05
C MET A 216 0.20 -4.43 -18.12
N GLY A 217 1.46 -4.07 -17.84
CA GLY A 217 2.44 -3.67 -18.86
C GLY A 217 3.11 -2.29 -18.75
N TYR A 218 3.01 -1.55 -17.63
CA TYR A 218 3.51 -0.15 -17.61
C TYR A 218 4.55 0.26 -16.55
N VAL A 219 5.04 -0.60 -15.65
CA VAL A 219 6.11 -0.19 -14.71
C VAL A 219 7.25 -1.23 -14.60
N GLN A 220 8.47 -0.68 -14.57
CA GLN A 220 9.77 -1.33 -14.57
C GLN A 220 9.97 -2.26 -13.35
N THR A 221 9.68 -3.54 -13.54
CA THR A 221 10.29 -4.64 -12.79
C THR A 221 10.85 -5.64 -13.81
N ASP A 222 12.14 -5.93 -13.70
CA ASP A 222 13.01 -6.55 -14.73
C ASP A 222 12.70 -8.02 -15.08
N GLU A 223 11.49 -8.53 -14.82
CA GLU A 223 11.01 -9.80 -15.38
C GLU A 223 10.31 -9.62 -16.74
N ASN A 224 9.84 -8.41 -17.05
CA ASN A 224 9.16 -8.09 -18.31
C ASN A 224 10.07 -7.56 -19.43
N ARG A 225 11.40 -7.64 -19.29
CA ARG A 225 12.33 -7.09 -20.30
C ARG A 225 12.16 -7.74 -21.67
N TRP A 226 11.87 -9.05 -21.72
CA TRP A 226 11.76 -9.80 -22.98
C TRP A 226 10.42 -9.58 -23.70
N GLU A 227 9.31 -9.51 -22.95
CA GLU A 227 7.97 -9.24 -23.49
C GLU A 227 7.83 -7.79 -23.93
N TYR A 228 8.40 -6.84 -23.16
CA TYR A 228 8.49 -5.43 -23.56
C TYR A 228 9.30 -5.27 -24.85
N GLN A 229 10.46 -5.93 -24.96
CA GLN A 229 11.27 -5.87 -26.18
C GLN A 229 10.51 -6.45 -27.39
N LYS A 230 9.73 -7.53 -27.21
CA LYS A 230 8.85 -8.09 -28.26
C LYS A 230 7.75 -7.12 -28.66
N CYS A 231 7.00 -6.56 -27.70
CA CYS A 231 5.93 -5.60 -27.97
C CYS A 231 6.44 -4.33 -28.66
N VAL A 232 7.56 -3.76 -28.20
CA VAL A 232 8.19 -2.59 -28.82
C VAL A 232 8.74 -2.92 -30.21
N ASN A 233 9.34 -4.10 -30.40
CA ASN A 233 9.79 -4.56 -31.72
C ASN A 233 8.60 -4.82 -32.68
N GLU A 234 7.47 -5.32 -32.19
CA GLU A 234 6.26 -5.51 -32.98
C GLU A 234 5.56 -4.20 -33.33
N GLN A 235 5.50 -3.25 -32.39
CA GLN A 235 4.96 -1.91 -32.64
C GLN A 235 5.83 -1.12 -33.61
N SER A 236 7.16 -1.13 -33.44
CA SER A 236 8.08 -0.49 -34.41
C SER A 236 8.03 -1.15 -35.79
N LYS A 237 7.85 -2.47 -35.88
CA LYS A 237 7.60 -3.14 -37.17
C LYS A 237 6.26 -2.72 -37.77
N LYS A 238 5.17 -2.66 -36.99
CA LYS A 238 3.85 -2.22 -37.45
C LYS A 238 3.84 -0.74 -37.88
N ASP A 239 4.58 0.11 -37.18
CA ASP A 239 4.68 1.53 -37.50
C ASP A 239 5.59 1.78 -38.71
N ASN A 240 6.67 1.01 -38.87
CA ASN A 240 7.47 1.03 -40.09
C ASN A 240 6.65 0.54 -41.29
N VAL A 241 5.85 -0.52 -41.15
CA VAL A 241 4.96 -1.01 -42.22
C VAL A 241 3.87 0.00 -42.56
N LYS A 242 3.26 0.67 -41.56
CA LYS A 242 2.29 1.76 -41.83
C LYS A 242 2.94 2.96 -42.49
N ASN A 243 4.18 3.29 -42.15
CA ASN A 243 4.92 4.38 -42.76
C ASN A 243 5.38 4.04 -44.18
N THR A 244 5.73 2.80 -44.51
CA THR A 244 6.03 2.38 -45.89
C THR A 244 4.76 2.38 -46.76
N VAL A 245 3.64 1.86 -46.26
CA VAL A 245 2.36 1.87 -46.98
C VAL A 245 1.88 3.31 -47.25
N LYS A 246 1.96 4.22 -46.26
CA LYS A 246 1.64 5.64 -46.46
C LYS A 246 2.58 6.36 -47.45
N LYS A 247 3.83 5.90 -47.59
CA LYS A 247 4.81 6.48 -48.51
C LYS A 247 4.58 5.97 -49.95
N GLU A 248 4.19 4.71 -50.09
CA GLU A 248 3.77 4.11 -51.37
C GLU A 248 2.44 4.70 -51.87
N GLU A 249 1.44 4.89 -51.00
CA GLU A 249 0.17 5.53 -51.34
C GLU A 249 0.34 7.01 -51.76
N LYS A 250 1.25 7.75 -51.10
CA LYS A 250 1.59 9.13 -51.51
C LYS A 250 2.32 9.20 -52.85
N ASN A 251 3.11 8.18 -53.19
CA ASN A 251 3.80 8.12 -54.48
C ASN A 251 2.86 7.65 -55.61
N SER A 252 1.90 6.76 -55.35
CA SER A 252 0.88 6.36 -56.33
C SER A 252 -0.15 7.47 -56.60
N SER A 253 -0.41 8.33 -55.60
CA SER A 253 -1.34 9.47 -55.73
C SER A 253 -0.75 10.64 -56.51
N LYS A 254 0.58 10.70 -56.71
CA LYS A 254 1.26 11.72 -57.52
C LYS A 254 1.40 11.35 -59.00
N LEU A 255 0.88 10.19 -59.42
CA LEU A 255 1.04 9.63 -60.78
C LEU A 255 -0.28 9.45 -61.54
N LYS A 256 -1.35 10.15 -61.14
CA LYS A 256 -2.57 10.27 -61.96
C LYS A 256 -2.97 11.73 -62.12
N LEU A 257 -2.66 12.25 -63.31
CA LEU A 257 -3.02 13.52 -63.98
C LEU A 257 -2.84 14.83 -63.20
#